data_AF-A0A7W0LPD6-F1
#
_entry.id   AF-A0A7W0LPD6-F1
#
_cell.length_a   1.000
_cell.length_b   1.000
_cell.length_c   1.000
_cell.angle_alpha   90.00
_cell.angle_beta   90.00
_cell.angle_gamma   90.00
#
_symmetry.space_group_name_H-M   'P 1'
#
loop_
_entity.id
_entity.type
_entity.pdbx_description
1 polymer ?
#
loop_
_entity_poly.entity_id
_entity_poly.type
_entity_poly.pdbx_seq_one_letter_code
_entity_poly.pdbx_strand_id
1 'polypeptide(L)'
;MKIAVVGKGGAGKTTTAAVLARTLARAGHRVVALDCDTNPNLGLSLGLGLDTTEALISLRDKVGDDVGHARSWNEIVARFGADAPDGVRLAVVSKIEDPDYGCP
;
A
#
# COMPACT_ATOMS: atom_id res chain seq x y z
N MET A 1 -14.43 1.63 -5.77
CA MET A 1 -14.75 1.11 -4.42
C MET A 1 -13.55 1.33 -3.51
N LYS A 2 -13.76 1.63 -2.22
CA LYS A 2 -12.68 1.80 -1.22
C LYS A 2 -13.00 0.91 -0.02
N ILE A 3 -12.03 0.16 0.48
CA ILE A 3 -12.21 -0.78 1.60
C ILE A 3 -11.09 -0.52 2.62
N ALA A 4 -11.46 -0.40 3.89
CA ALA A 4 -10.51 -0.28 4.99
C ALA A 4 -10.63 -1.51 5.90
N VAL A 5 -9.50 -2.15 6.20
CA VAL A 5 -9.43 -3.29 7.13
C VAL A 5 -8.82 -2.80 8.44
N VAL A 6 -9.62 -2.68 9.49
CA VAL A 6 -9.23 -2.09 10.78
C VAL A 6 -9.44 -3.08 11.93
N GLY A 7 -8.73 -2.88 13.05
CA GLY A 7 -8.78 -3.78 14.20
C GLY A 7 -7.52 -3.75 15.07
N LYS A 8 -7.57 -4.41 16.24
CA LYS A 8 -6.46 -4.49 17.20
C LYS A 8 -5.23 -5.25 16.65
N GLY A 9 -4.10 -5.14 17.35
CA GLY A 9 -2.91 -5.96 17.08
C GLY A 9 -3.26 -7.46 17.12
N GLY A 10 -2.74 -8.24 16.17
CA GLY A 10 -2.98 -9.68 16.08
C GLY A 10 -4.36 -10.09 15.55
N ALA A 11 -5.25 -9.17 15.16
CA ALA A 11 -6.59 -9.50 14.65
C ALA A 11 -6.62 -10.07 13.20
N GLY A 12 -5.45 -10.32 12.58
CA GLY A 12 -5.37 -10.85 11.21
C GLY A 12 -5.61 -9.84 10.09
N LYS A 13 -5.56 -8.53 10.36
CA LYS A 13 -5.85 -7.47 9.39
C LYS A 13 -5.06 -7.60 8.09
N THR A 14 -3.74 -7.75 8.20
CA THR A 14 -2.83 -7.84 7.05
C THR A 14 -3.13 -9.06 6.20
N THR A 15 -3.38 -10.20 6.83
CA THR A 15 -3.79 -11.44 6.16
C THR A 15 -5.11 -11.25 5.43
N THR A 16 -6.13 -10.70 6.10
CA THR A 16 -7.43 -10.42 5.50
C THR A 16 -7.32 -9.44 4.33
N ALA A 17 -6.55 -8.38 4.47
CA ALA A 17 -6.30 -7.41 3.42
C ALA A 17 -5.63 -8.04 2.19
N ALA A 18 -4.62 -8.89 2.39
CA ALA A 18 -3.93 -9.59 1.31
C ALA A 18 -4.87 -10.56 0.56
N VAL A 19 -5.62 -11.38 1.29
CA VAL A 19 -6.58 -12.32 0.69
C VAL A 19 -7.65 -11.57 -0.09
N LEU A 20 -8.22 -10.51 0.48
CA LEU A 20 -9.23 -9.70 -0.18
C LEU A 20 -8.69 -9.06 -1.46
N ALA A 21 -7.51 -8.43 -1.39
CA ALA A 21 -6.89 -7.77 -2.53
C ALA A 21 -6.64 -8.74 -3.69
N ARG A 22 -6.02 -9.89 -3.40
CA ARG A 22 -5.74 -10.93 -4.40
C ARG A 22 -7.01 -11.52 -4.99
N THR A 23 -8.02 -11.76 -4.16
CA THR A 23 -9.32 -12.31 -4.63
C THR A 23 -10.01 -11.34 -5.59
N LEU A 24 -10.05 -10.06 -5.25
CA LEU A 24 -10.63 -9.02 -6.11
C LEU A 24 -9.85 -8.88 -7.42
N ALA A 25 -8.51 -8.92 -7.36
CA ALA A 25 -7.67 -8.82 -8.55
C ALA A 25 -7.86 -10.02 -9.48
N ARG A 26 -7.91 -11.24 -8.93
CA ARG A 26 -8.23 -12.48 -9.68
C ARG A 26 -9.63 -12.46 -10.30
N ALA A 27 -10.57 -11.75 -9.69
CA ALA A 27 -11.91 -11.54 -10.26
C ALA A 27 -11.95 -10.48 -11.38
N GLY A 28 -10.79 -9.94 -11.78
CA GLY A 28 -10.66 -8.97 -12.88
C GLY A 28 -10.77 -7.50 -12.45
N HIS A 29 -10.82 -7.21 -11.15
CA HIS A 29 -10.80 -5.84 -10.66
C HIS A 29 -9.39 -5.26 -10.66
N ARG A 30 -9.26 -3.98 -10.99
CA ARG A 30 -8.00 -3.25 -10.75
C ARG A 30 -7.90 -2.94 -9.26
N VAL A 31 -6.87 -3.48 -8.61
CA VAL A 31 -6.67 -3.36 -7.16
C VAL A 31 -5.36 -2.65 -6.86
N VAL A 32 -5.46 -1.58 -6.08
CA VAL A 32 -4.33 -0.98 -5.38
C VAL A 32 -4.50 -1.30 -3.90
N ALA A 33 -3.50 -1.96 -3.32
CA ALA A 33 -3.41 -2.22 -1.90
C ALA A 33 -2.53 -1.14 -1.25
N LEU A 34 -3.01 -0.54 -0.16
CA LEU A 34 -2.27 0.43 0.62
C LEU A 34 -1.87 -0.21 1.96
N ASP A 35 -0.57 -0.24 2.26
CA ASP A 35 -0.08 -0.60 3.59
C ASP A 35 0.17 0.68 4.40
N CYS A 36 -0.70 0.91 5.38
CA CYS A 36 -0.64 2.04 6.31
C CYS A 36 -0.33 1.57 7.74
N ASP A 37 0.16 0.34 7.93
CA ASP A 37 0.58 -0.15 9.24
C ASP A 37 1.94 0.44 9.65
N THR A 38 2.17 0.63 10.95
CA THR A 38 3.46 1.10 11.46
C THR A 38 4.56 0.07 11.23
N ASN A 39 4.21 -1.21 11.22
CA ASN A 39 5.09 -2.31 10.82
C ASN A 39 4.55 -2.98 9.53
N PRO A 40 4.89 -2.43 8.35
CA PRO A 40 4.30 -2.85 7.08
C PRO A 40 4.72 -4.29 6.72
N ASN A 41 3.72 -5.16 6.60
CA ASN A 41 3.91 -6.59 6.31
C ASN A 41 2.99 -7.07 5.17
N LEU A 42 2.26 -6.16 4.52
CA LEU A 42 1.33 -6.51 3.45
C LEU A 42 2.07 -7.03 2.22
N GLY A 43 3.27 -6.52 1.92
CA GLY A 43 4.07 -6.99 0.78
C GLY A 43 4.44 -8.46 0.86
N LEU A 44 4.92 -8.91 2.02
CA LEU A 44 5.18 -10.32 2.29
C LEU A 44 3.89 -11.15 2.18
N SER A 45 2.79 -10.65 2.73
CA SER A 45 1.49 -11.34 2.71
C SER A 45 0.90 -11.47 1.28
N LEU A 46 1.22 -10.53 0.39
CA LEU A 46 0.85 -10.56 -1.02
C LEU A 46 1.77 -11.47 -1.85
N GLY A 47 2.99 -11.75 -1.36
CA GLY A 47 3.97 -12.61 -2.04
C GLY A 47 5.03 -11.86 -2.86
N LEU A 48 5.34 -10.61 -2.53
CA LEU A 48 6.39 -9.80 -3.19
C LEU A 48 7.83 -10.29 -2.92
N GLY A 49 8.00 -11.15 -1.91
CA GLY A 49 9.32 -11.55 -1.41
C GLY A 49 9.88 -10.56 -0.39
N LEU A 50 10.93 -10.98 0.32
CA LEU A 50 11.55 -10.20 1.39
C LEU A 50 12.25 -8.96 0.83
N ASP A 51 13.17 -9.14 -0.12
CA ASP A 51 13.99 -8.06 -0.69
C ASP A 51 13.14 -6.90 -1.23
N THR A 52 12.10 -7.21 -2.02
CA THR A 52 11.20 -6.18 -2.58
C THR A 52 10.40 -5.49 -1.49
N THR A 53 9.94 -6.23 -0.48
CA THR A 53 9.20 -5.65 0.64
C THR A 53 10.09 -4.71 1.44
N GLU A 54 11.31 -5.12 1.77
CA GLU A 54 12.30 -4.30 2.49
C GLU A 54 12.70 -3.05 1.69
N ALA A 55 12.84 -3.16 0.37
CA ALA A 55 13.10 -2.01 -0.50
C ALA A 55 11.97 -0.98 -0.47
N LEU A 56 10.70 -1.42 -0.47
CA LEU A 56 9.54 -0.52 -0.36
C LEU A 56 9.47 0.18 1.00
N ILE A 57 9.79 -0.54 2.08
CA ILE A 57 9.83 0.02 3.44
C ILE A 57 10.94 1.07 3.53
N SER A 58 12.13 0.74 3.03
CA SER A 58 13.27 1.65 2.98
C SER A 58 12.99 2.89 2.14
N LEU A 59 12.24 2.74 1.05
CA LEU A 59 11.80 3.86 0.22
C LEU A 59 10.84 4.75 1.01
N ARG A 60 9.82 4.18 1.67
CA ARG A 60 8.89 4.92 2.53
C ARG A 60 9.63 5.74 3.59
N ASP A 61 10.59 5.14 4.28
CA ASP A 61 11.30 5.82 5.39
C ASP A 61 12.18 6.98 4.91
N LYS A 62 12.56 6.99 3.61
CA LYS A 62 13.26 8.11 2.97
C LYS A 62 12.32 9.19 2.45
N VAL A 63 11.00 8.93 2.39
CA VAL A 63 9.98 9.91 2.01
C VAL A 63 9.62 10.73 3.26
N GLY A 64 10.46 11.72 3.56
CA GLY A 64 10.29 12.63 4.69
C GLY A 64 10.88 14.01 4.44
N ASP A 65 12.12 14.10 3.95
CA ASP A 65 12.84 15.38 4.00
C ASP A 65 13.12 16.06 2.65
N ASP A 66 13.20 15.32 1.53
CA ASP A 66 13.62 15.87 0.21
C ASP A 66 12.74 15.44 -0.98
N VAL A 67 11.67 14.68 -0.72
CA VAL A 67 10.86 14.09 -1.78
C VAL A 67 9.69 15.01 -2.09
N GLY A 68 9.79 15.78 -3.18
CA GLY A 68 8.72 16.67 -3.63
C GLY A 68 7.36 15.96 -3.65
N HIS A 69 6.34 16.65 -3.13
CA HIS A 69 4.97 16.14 -3.04
C HIS A 69 4.51 15.57 -4.38
N ALA A 70 4.10 14.30 -4.38
CA ALA A 70 3.47 13.70 -5.55
C ALA A 70 2.18 14.45 -5.85
N ARG A 71 2.01 14.92 -7.09
CA ARG A 71 0.92 15.81 -7.48
C ARG A 71 -0.35 15.07 -7.85
N SER A 72 -0.29 13.74 -7.92
CA SER A 72 -1.45 12.91 -8.23
C SER A 72 -1.35 11.52 -7.61
N TRP A 73 -2.50 10.88 -7.43
CA TRP A 73 -2.61 9.48 -7.04
C TRP A 73 -1.81 8.54 -7.97
N ASN A 74 -1.88 8.77 -9.27
CA ASN A 74 -1.17 7.94 -10.25
C ASN A 74 0.35 8.05 -10.08
N GLU A 75 0.85 9.24 -9.76
CA GLU A 75 2.27 9.47 -9.48
C GLU A 75 2.70 8.75 -8.18
N ILE A 76 1.89 8.81 -7.13
CA ILE A 76 2.17 8.08 -5.87
C ILE A 76 2.29 6.59 -6.15
N VAL A 77 1.29 6.02 -6.81
CA VAL A 77 1.26 4.58 -7.10
C VAL A 77 2.37 4.19 -8.08
N ALA A 78 2.72 5.04 -9.04
CA ALA A 78 3.83 4.80 -9.96
C ALA A 78 5.20 4.83 -9.25
N ARG A 79 5.41 5.79 -8.35
CA ARG A 79 6.71 6.09 -7.74
C ARG A 79 6.98 5.26 -6.48
N PHE A 80 5.95 4.96 -5.70
CA PHE A 80 6.04 4.29 -4.40
C PHE A 80 5.31 2.95 -4.37
N GLY A 81 4.95 2.43 -5.55
CA GLY A 81 4.27 1.15 -5.66
C GLY A 81 5.09 0.08 -6.38
N ALA A 82 4.82 -1.18 -6.02
CA ALA A 82 5.34 -2.37 -6.68
C ALA A 82 4.21 -3.28 -7.13
N ASP A 83 4.44 -4.02 -8.22
CA ASP A 83 3.49 -5.01 -8.72
C ASP A 83 3.69 -6.32 -7.96
N ALA A 84 2.65 -6.71 -7.23
CA ALA A 84 2.56 -7.95 -6.50
C ALA A 84 1.87 -9.03 -7.35
N PRO A 85 1.94 -10.32 -6.94
CA PRO A 85 1.21 -11.40 -7.60
C PRO A 85 -0.28 -11.12 -7.81
N ASP A 86 -0.85 -11.79 -8.82
CA ASP A 86 -2.26 -11.71 -9.21
C ASP A 86 -2.73 -10.33 -9.70
N GLY A 87 -1.82 -9.42 -10.07
CA GLY A 87 -2.15 -8.11 -10.60
C GLY A 87 -2.53 -7.08 -9.53
N VAL A 88 -2.15 -7.32 -8.27
CA VAL A 88 -2.30 -6.34 -7.19
C VAL A 88 -1.14 -5.35 -7.26
N ARG A 89 -1.41 -4.05 -7.26
CA ARG A 89 -0.37 -3.05 -7.05
C ARG A 89 -0.33 -2.66 -5.58
N LEU A 90 0.79 -2.86 -4.92
CA LEU A 90 1.00 -2.43 -3.53
C LEU A 90 1.63 -1.03 -3.55
N ALA A 91 1.14 -0.11 -2.73
CA ALA A 91 1.87 1.09 -2.38
C ALA A 91 2.00 1.17 -0.84
N VAL A 92 3.22 1.45 -0.38
CA VAL A 92 3.49 1.67 1.03
C VAL A 92 3.49 3.18 1.24
N VAL A 93 2.62 3.67 2.11
CA VAL A 93 2.41 5.11 2.29
C VAL A 93 2.83 5.48 3.71
N SER A 94 3.63 6.53 3.84
CA SER A 94 3.93 7.15 5.13
C SER A 94 2.75 8.00 5.60
N LYS A 95 2.86 8.57 6.81
CA LYS A 95 1.87 9.48 7.38
C LYS A 95 1.51 10.56 6.36
N ILE A 96 0.21 10.71 6.09
CA ILE A 96 -0.31 11.85 5.32
C ILE A 96 -0.36 13.03 6.31
N GLU A 97 0.50 14.01 6.10
CA GLU A 97 0.45 15.29 6.82
C GLU A 97 -0.31 16.30 5.95
N ASP A 98 -1.21 17.07 6.56
CA ASP A 98 -2.17 17.96 5.89
C ASP A 98 -2.89 17.30 4.69
N PRO A 99 -3.86 16.39 4.93
CA PRO A 99 -4.74 15.94 3.87
C PRO A 99 -5.53 17.15 3.36
N ASP A 100 -5.10 17.70 2.23
CA ASP A 100 -5.89 18.70 1.52
C ASP A 100 -7.14 17.99 1.00
N TYR A 101 -8.23 18.13 1.74
CA TYR A 101 -9.54 17.67 1.33
C TYR A 101 -9.94 18.59 0.19
N GLY A 102 -9.52 18.25 -1.04
CA GLY A 102 -9.87 19.01 -2.23
C GLY A 102 -11.34 19.44 -2.15
N CYS A 103 -11.56 20.74 -2.36
CA CYS A 103 -12.85 21.42 -2.26
C CYS A 103 -13.95 20.61 -3.01
N PRO A 104 -15.18 20.51 -2.47
CA PRO A 104 -16.27 19.66 -3.00
C PRO A 104 -16.62 19.90 -4.47
#